data_AF-A0A225VZ31-F1
#
_entry.id   AF-A0A225VZ31-F1
#
_cell.length_a   1.000
_cell.length_b   1.000
_cell.length_c   1.000
_cell.angle_alpha   90.00
_cell.angle_beta   90.00
_cell.angle_gamma   90.00
#
_symmetry.space_group_name_H-M   'P 1'
#
loop_
_entity.id
_entity.type
_entity.pdbx_description
1 polymer ?
#
loop_
_entity_poly.entity_id
_entity_poly.type
_entity_poly.pdbx_seq_one_letter_code
_entity_poly.pdbx_strand_id
1 'polypeptide(L)'
;MGLDELERTIQDNTKRSAQLPNQLCVPRTAIGILDVPTRVLLLHEASGLSEEYTINQEQASNTPNTATLGETPSLTLVSREFKLNAKQHKAFTKVGTSLLKSLLIGHNPENQTLTFLGGLPGAGKSRVIGALQVLARQWGHSEAVVTAAYQGVAAQAANGQTIHKLFGWYVNSKREWKPTQQQKSRFAQVKLLILDEVSTCDVKIVGMIDASLRKLLGKPSTVFGGIHVLFVCDWLQQLPTCGGQPAFILASDVLGAKRP
;
A
#
# COMPACT_ATOMS: atom_id res chain seq x y z
N MET A 1 -17.98 -36.54 -11.68
CA MET A 1 -16.75 -36.44 -10.86
C MET A 1 -17.09 -37.07 -9.52
N GLY A 2 -16.61 -38.29 -9.29
CA GLY A 2 -16.89 -39.03 -8.05
C GLY A 2 -16.10 -38.44 -6.87
N LEU A 3 -16.61 -38.59 -5.65
CA LEU A 3 -15.90 -38.16 -4.42
C LEU A 3 -14.49 -38.78 -4.34
N ASP A 4 -14.33 -40.02 -4.80
CA ASP A 4 -13.04 -40.72 -4.86
C ASP A 4 -12.04 -40.09 -5.85
N GLU A 5 -12.53 -39.44 -6.91
CA GLU A 5 -11.72 -38.77 -7.93
C GLU A 5 -11.25 -37.40 -7.42
N LEU A 6 -12.10 -36.73 -6.62
CA LEU A 6 -11.77 -35.50 -5.91
C LEU A 6 -10.73 -35.75 -4.81
N GLU A 7 -10.88 -36.82 -4.01
CA GLU A 7 -9.92 -37.18 -2.97
C GLU A 7 -8.55 -37.55 -3.55
N ARG A 8 -8.51 -38.30 -4.67
CA ARG A 8 -7.25 -38.58 -5.36
C ARG A 8 -6.59 -37.31 -5.90
N THR A 9 -7.36 -36.39 -6.44
CA THR A 9 -6.85 -35.10 -6.93
C THR A 9 -6.29 -34.24 -5.78
N ILE A 10 -6.95 -34.26 -4.62
CA ILE A 10 -6.47 -33.56 -3.42
C ILE A 10 -5.19 -34.21 -2.88
N GLN A 11 -5.12 -35.54 -2.80
CA GLN A 11 -3.92 -36.25 -2.35
C GLN A 11 -2.75 -36.09 -3.32
N ASP A 12 -2.98 -36.09 -4.63
CA ASP A 12 -1.93 -35.86 -5.62
C ASP A 12 -1.42 -34.42 -5.59
N ASN A 13 -2.30 -33.44 -5.37
CA ASN A 13 -1.89 -32.05 -5.16
C ASN A 13 -1.13 -31.85 -3.83
N THR A 14 -1.49 -32.62 -2.79
CA THR A 14 -0.80 -32.61 -1.48
C THR A 14 0.57 -33.30 -1.54
N LYS A 15 0.73 -34.31 -2.40
CA LYS A 15 2.04 -34.95 -2.65
C LYS A 15 2.94 -34.10 -3.53
N ARG A 16 2.38 -33.37 -4.51
CA ARG A 16 3.13 -32.38 -5.31
C ARG A 16 3.56 -31.17 -4.48
N SER A 17 2.75 -30.76 -3.50
CA SER A 17 3.16 -29.68 -2.59
C SER A 17 4.31 -30.06 -1.65
N ALA A 18 4.47 -31.35 -1.34
CA ALA A 18 5.56 -31.88 -0.51
C ALA A 18 6.90 -32.07 -1.27
N GLN A 19 6.93 -31.89 -2.60
CA GLN A 19 8.12 -32.02 -3.44
C GLN A 19 8.61 -30.68 -4.04
N LEU A 20 8.02 -29.56 -3.64
CA LEU A 20 8.48 -28.24 -4.08
C LEU A 20 9.81 -27.88 -3.39
N PRO A 21 10.79 -27.34 -4.13
CA PRO A 21 12.02 -26.83 -3.52
C PRO A 21 11.65 -25.77 -2.46
N ASN A 22 12.34 -25.82 -1.32
CA ASN A 22 12.25 -24.80 -0.28
C ASN A 22 12.55 -23.44 -0.93
N GLN A 23 11.52 -22.61 -1.05
CA GLN A 23 11.48 -21.28 -1.67
C GLN A 23 11.41 -21.25 -3.20
N LEU A 24 10.26 -20.83 -3.71
CA LEU A 24 10.09 -20.55 -5.13
C LEU A 24 10.68 -19.16 -5.42
N CYS A 25 12.01 -19.09 -5.61
CA CYS A 25 12.67 -17.85 -6.01
C CYS A 25 12.32 -17.56 -7.48
N VAL A 26 11.37 -16.64 -7.71
CA VAL A 26 10.94 -16.29 -9.07
C VAL A 26 11.58 -14.98 -9.51
N PRO A 27 12.29 -14.95 -10.66
CA PRO A 27 12.91 -13.72 -11.13
C PRO A 27 11.86 -12.66 -11.45
N ARG A 28 12.16 -11.39 -11.15
CA ARG A 28 11.21 -10.27 -11.30
C ARG A 28 10.62 -10.15 -12.70
N THR A 29 11.40 -10.50 -13.72
CA THR A 29 11.00 -10.45 -15.13
C THR A 29 9.94 -11.51 -15.49
N ALA A 30 9.81 -12.57 -14.70
CA ALA A 30 8.90 -13.68 -14.97
C ALA A 30 7.50 -13.51 -14.35
N ILE A 31 7.32 -12.62 -13.37
CA ILE A 31 6.07 -12.48 -12.59
C ILE A 31 4.83 -12.30 -13.48
N GLY A 32 4.96 -11.53 -14.58
CA GLY A 32 3.87 -11.26 -15.51
C GLY A 32 3.48 -12.44 -16.42
N ILE A 33 4.30 -13.48 -16.49
CA ILE A 33 4.15 -14.64 -17.41
C ILE A 33 3.66 -15.89 -16.64
N LEU A 34 3.65 -15.85 -15.31
CA LEU A 34 3.22 -16.97 -14.47
C LEU A 34 1.73 -17.27 -14.61
N ASP A 35 1.38 -18.56 -14.52
CA ASP A 35 0.01 -19.00 -14.41
C ASP A 35 -0.59 -18.65 -13.03
N VAL A 36 -1.93 -18.64 -12.96
CA VAL A 36 -2.66 -18.24 -11.73
C VAL A 36 -2.28 -19.11 -10.52
N PRO A 37 -2.19 -20.45 -10.62
CA PRO A 37 -1.76 -21.30 -9.50
C PRO A 37 -0.40 -20.91 -8.93
N THR A 38 0.60 -20.66 -9.77
CA THR A 38 1.94 -20.26 -9.30
C THR A 38 1.90 -18.90 -8.61
N ARG A 39 1.13 -17.94 -9.14
CA ARG A 39 0.95 -16.62 -8.51
C ARG A 39 0.27 -16.70 -7.15
N VAL A 40 -0.66 -17.65 -6.96
CA VAL A 40 -1.30 -17.91 -5.66
C VAL A 40 -0.32 -18.52 -4.66
N LEU A 41 0.50 -19.48 -5.08
CA LEU A 41 1.55 -20.07 -4.23
C LEU A 41 2.56 -19.01 -3.77
N LEU A 42 3.05 -18.18 -4.70
CA LEU A 42 3.92 -17.05 -4.38
C LEU A 42 3.29 -16.08 -3.38
N LEU A 43 2.00 -15.79 -3.53
CA LEU A 43 1.29 -14.93 -2.58
C LEU A 43 1.25 -15.55 -1.18
N HIS A 44 1.03 -16.86 -1.07
CA HIS A 44 1.01 -17.56 0.21
C HIS A 44 2.38 -17.52 0.89
N GLU A 45 3.44 -17.82 0.15
CA GLU A 45 4.83 -17.75 0.63
C GLU A 45 5.20 -16.33 1.07
N ALA A 46 4.90 -15.34 0.24
CA ALA A 46 5.22 -13.95 0.52
C ALA A 46 4.45 -13.38 1.71
N SER A 47 3.21 -13.85 1.92
CA SER A 47 2.34 -13.41 3.02
C SER A 47 2.68 -14.06 4.35
N GLY A 48 3.49 -15.13 4.37
CA GLY A 48 3.98 -15.74 5.60
C GLY A 48 2.89 -16.25 6.54
N LEU A 49 1.76 -16.75 6.02
CA LEU A 49 0.65 -17.30 6.83
C LEU A 49 1.03 -18.53 7.70
N SER A 50 2.31 -18.90 7.75
CA SER A 50 2.85 -20.08 8.43
C SER A 50 4.02 -19.82 9.39
N GLU A 51 4.41 -18.58 9.69
CA GLU A 51 5.50 -18.31 10.65
C GLU A 51 5.10 -17.33 11.76
N GLU A 52 5.11 -17.81 13.01
CA GLU A 52 4.97 -16.98 14.21
C GLU A 52 6.15 -16.01 14.35
N TYR A 53 5.84 -14.72 14.50
CA TYR A 53 6.84 -13.66 14.60
C TYR A 53 7.33 -13.48 16.05
N THR A 54 8.53 -13.98 16.36
CA THR A 54 9.21 -13.73 17.65
C THR A 54 10.15 -12.53 17.53
N ILE A 55 9.94 -11.49 18.34
CA ILE A 55 10.71 -10.24 18.31
C ILE A 55 11.97 -10.37 19.19
N ASN A 56 13.16 -10.25 18.60
CA ASN A 56 14.38 -9.93 19.34
C ASN A 56 14.74 -8.45 19.10
N GLN A 57 14.84 -7.68 20.19
CA GLN A 57 15.19 -6.26 20.15
C GLN A 57 16.71 -6.10 20.03
N GLU A 58 17.21 -5.71 18.84
CA GLU A 58 18.59 -5.24 18.68
C GLU A 58 18.67 -3.88 17.99
N GLN A 59 19.64 -3.09 18.45
CA GLN A 59 19.73 -1.64 18.29
C GLN A 59 19.93 -1.15 16.84
N ALA A 60 19.60 0.13 16.66
CA ALA A 60 19.37 0.79 15.39
C ALA A 60 20.66 1.23 14.66
N SER A 61 20.67 1.02 13.35
CA SER A 61 21.48 1.76 12.37
C SER A 61 20.50 2.35 11.34
N ASN A 62 20.81 3.54 10.81
CA ASN A 62 19.81 4.47 10.25
C ASN A 62 19.48 4.32 8.75
N THR A 63 19.93 3.26 8.09
CA THR A 63 19.57 2.99 6.68
C THR A 63 19.37 1.49 6.46
N PRO A 64 18.23 1.03 5.92
CA PRO A 64 18.02 -0.37 5.59
C PRO A 64 18.96 -0.75 4.44
N ASN A 65 19.68 -1.87 4.57
CA ASN A 65 20.57 -2.37 3.54
C ASN A 65 19.72 -3.11 2.49
N THR A 66 19.17 -2.37 1.53
CA THR A 66 18.28 -2.94 0.49
C THR A 66 18.93 -4.02 -0.38
N ALA A 67 20.25 -4.20 -0.28
CA ALA A 67 21.01 -5.25 -0.98
C ALA A 67 20.72 -6.67 -0.45
N THR A 68 20.22 -6.84 0.77
CA THR A 68 19.97 -8.16 1.39
C THR A 68 18.61 -8.77 1.06
N LEU A 69 17.70 -8.00 0.45
CA LEU A 69 16.28 -8.37 0.28
C LEU A 69 15.99 -9.36 -0.86
N GLY A 70 16.98 -9.71 -1.69
CA GLY A 70 16.78 -10.64 -2.81
C GLY A 70 15.71 -10.18 -3.82
N GLU A 71 15.28 -11.11 -4.67
CA GLU A 71 14.15 -10.91 -5.59
C GLU A 71 12.87 -11.46 -4.94
N THR A 72 11.75 -10.73 -5.03
CA THR A 72 10.46 -11.11 -4.44
C THR A 72 10.48 -11.44 -2.92
N PRO A 73 10.94 -10.52 -2.05
CA PRO A 73 10.99 -10.76 -0.60
C PRO A 73 9.60 -10.98 0.00
N SER A 74 9.54 -11.83 1.03
CA SER A 74 8.36 -11.96 1.88
C SER A 74 8.14 -10.74 2.76
N LEU A 75 6.90 -10.53 3.23
CA LEU A 75 6.54 -9.42 4.12
C LEU A 75 7.36 -9.48 5.42
N THR A 76 7.56 -10.67 5.97
CA THR A 76 8.35 -10.88 7.19
C THR A 76 9.81 -10.43 6.99
N LEU A 77 10.41 -10.76 5.83
CA LEU A 77 11.78 -10.38 5.50
C LEU A 77 11.92 -8.85 5.38
N VAL A 78 11.03 -8.19 4.63
CA VAL A 78 11.03 -6.73 4.52
C VAL A 78 10.84 -6.08 5.88
N SER A 79 9.91 -6.58 6.69
CA SER A 79 9.66 -6.05 8.03
C SER A 79 10.89 -6.14 8.93
N ARG A 80 11.64 -7.24 8.84
CA ARG A 80 12.88 -7.45 9.61
C ARG A 80 13.98 -6.49 9.16
N GLU A 81 14.19 -6.35 7.85
CA GLU A 81 15.20 -5.45 7.29
C GLU A 81 14.94 -3.98 7.66
N PHE A 82 13.67 -3.58 7.64
CA PHE A 82 13.25 -2.25 8.08
C PHE A 82 13.21 -2.08 9.61
N LYS A 83 13.46 -3.15 10.38
CA LYS A 83 13.37 -3.16 11.85
C LYS A 83 12.04 -2.56 12.33
N LEU A 84 10.92 -3.06 11.77
CA LEU A 84 9.58 -2.60 12.15
C LEU A 84 9.20 -3.16 13.52
N ASN A 85 8.63 -2.34 14.39
CA ASN A 85 8.04 -2.83 15.63
C ASN A 85 6.73 -3.61 15.37
N ALA A 86 6.18 -4.27 16.39
CA ALA A 86 4.96 -5.10 16.24
C ALA A 86 3.77 -4.37 15.60
N LYS A 87 3.52 -3.11 15.98
CA LYS A 87 2.41 -2.30 15.44
C LYS A 87 2.66 -1.91 13.98
N GLN A 88 3.88 -1.50 13.67
CA GLN A 88 4.32 -1.17 12.32
C GLN A 88 4.29 -2.41 11.41
N HIS A 89 4.77 -3.56 11.88
CA HIS A 89 4.70 -4.83 11.19
C HIS A 89 3.25 -5.19 10.87
N LYS A 90 2.34 -5.13 11.85
CA LYS A 90 0.92 -5.42 11.62
C LYS A 90 0.30 -4.53 10.54
N ALA A 91 0.58 -3.23 10.57
CA ALA A 91 0.10 -2.29 9.56
C ALA A 91 0.72 -2.56 8.19
N PHE A 92 2.04 -2.75 8.15
CA PHE A 92 2.80 -3.08 6.95
C PHE A 92 2.29 -4.37 6.29
N THR A 93 2.18 -5.46 7.04
CA THR A 93 1.73 -6.76 6.53
C THR A 93 0.31 -6.68 6.00
N LYS A 94 -0.61 -6.01 6.71
CA LYS A 94 -1.99 -5.83 6.22
C LYS A 94 -2.03 -5.14 4.85
N VAL A 95 -1.34 -4.01 4.71
CA VAL A 95 -1.33 -3.25 3.44
C VAL A 95 -0.51 -3.97 2.37
N GLY A 96 0.60 -4.58 2.77
CA GLY A 96 1.52 -5.33 1.92
C GLY A 96 0.86 -6.57 1.31
N THR A 97 0.09 -7.35 2.08
CA THR A 97 -0.68 -8.48 1.56
C THR A 97 -1.67 -8.03 0.49
N SER A 98 -2.40 -6.94 0.73
CA SER A 98 -3.34 -6.40 -0.27
C SER A 98 -2.62 -5.93 -1.54
N LEU A 99 -1.48 -5.26 -1.38
CA LEU A 99 -0.63 -4.85 -2.50
C LEU A 99 -0.16 -6.06 -3.31
N LEU A 100 0.44 -7.07 -2.67
CA LEU A 100 0.92 -8.29 -3.34
C LEU A 100 -0.22 -9.04 -4.04
N LYS A 101 -1.38 -9.15 -3.40
CA LYS A 101 -2.59 -9.74 -4.01
C LYS A 101 -2.97 -8.99 -5.30
N SER A 102 -2.96 -7.65 -5.26
CA SER A 102 -3.26 -6.82 -6.44
C SER A 102 -2.21 -6.89 -7.55
N LEU A 103 -0.94 -7.15 -7.20
CA LEU A 103 0.13 -7.38 -8.17
C LEU A 103 0.02 -8.78 -8.82
N LEU A 104 -0.26 -9.81 -8.01
CA LEU A 104 -0.22 -11.21 -8.41
C LEU A 104 -1.54 -11.79 -8.89
N ILE A 105 -2.68 -11.20 -8.59
CA ILE A 105 -3.99 -11.75 -9.00
C ILE A 105 -4.80 -10.68 -9.73
N GLY A 106 -4.41 -9.42 -9.60
CA GLY A 106 -5.09 -8.29 -10.18
C GLY A 106 -6.03 -7.62 -9.19
N HIS A 107 -6.56 -6.48 -9.62
CA HIS A 107 -7.30 -5.60 -8.73
C HIS A 107 -8.78 -5.99 -8.66
N ASN A 108 -9.25 -6.40 -7.47
CA ASN A 108 -10.66 -6.64 -7.20
C ASN A 108 -11.21 -5.56 -6.23
N PRO A 109 -12.25 -4.79 -6.60
CA PRO A 109 -12.87 -3.80 -5.72
C PRO A 109 -13.31 -4.35 -4.35
N GLU A 110 -13.77 -5.60 -4.29
CA GLU A 110 -14.19 -6.25 -3.03
C GLU A 110 -13.02 -6.45 -2.04
N ASN A 111 -11.78 -6.43 -2.54
CA ASN A 111 -10.57 -6.56 -1.73
C ASN A 111 -9.85 -5.21 -1.55
N GLN A 112 -10.50 -4.09 -1.88
CA GLN A 112 -9.93 -2.76 -1.69
C GLN A 112 -9.57 -2.57 -0.21
N THR A 113 -8.41 -1.98 0.03
CA THR A 113 -7.92 -1.71 1.37
C THR A 113 -7.84 -0.21 1.52
N LEU A 114 -8.77 0.35 2.30
CA LEU A 114 -8.76 1.73 2.75
C LEU A 114 -8.34 1.68 4.21
N THR A 115 -7.12 2.11 4.51
CA THR A 115 -6.55 1.98 5.86
C THR A 115 -5.88 3.28 6.28
N PHE A 116 -5.88 3.51 7.59
CA PHE A 116 -5.27 4.66 8.21
C PHE A 116 -4.08 4.21 9.07
N LEU A 117 -2.95 4.90 8.92
CA LEU A 117 -1.73 4.74 9.71
C LEU A 117 -1.50 6.03 10.50
N GLY A 118 -2.00 6.03 11.72
CA GLY A 118 -1.80 7.13 12.67
C GLY A 118 -0.66 6.86 13.64
N GLY A 119 -0.03 7.92 14.11
CA GLY A 119 0.94 7.88 15.19
C GLY A 119 1.50 9.26 15.51
N LEU A 120 2.09 9.41 16.69
CA LEU A 120 2.77 10.63 17.09
C LEU A 120 3.98 10.94 16.17
N PRO A 121 4.55 12.15 16.25
CA PRO A 121 5.81 12.45 15.59
C PRO A 121 6.89 11.46 16.05
N GLY A 122 7.72 10.97 15.11
CA GLY A 122 8.75 9.97 15.42
C GLY A 122 8.25 8.53 15.61
N ALA A 123 6.94 8.25 15.51
CA ALA A 123 6.40 6.88 15.61
C ALA A 123 6.80 5.93 14.46
N GLY A 124 7.62 6.39 13.50
CA GLY A 124 8.14 5.59 12.40
C GLY A 124 7.15 5.33 11.25
N LYS A 125 6.18 6.23 11.03
CA LYS A 125 5.23 6.14 9.91
C LYS A 125 5.94 6.08 8.55
N SER A 126 6.92 6.96 8.33
CA SER A 126 7.75 7.00 7.11
C SER A 126 8.54 5.72 6.89
N ARG A 127 8.87 4.98 7.95
CA ARG A 127 9.55 3.68 7.84
C ARG A 127 8.62 2.61 7.25
N VAL A 128 7.33 2.61 7.61
CA VAL A 128 6.32 1.74 7.00
C VAL A 128 6.09 2.11 5.53
N ILE A 129 6.03 3.40 5.21
CA ILE A 129 5.93 3.88 3.82
C ILE A 129 7.10 3.37 2.99
N GLY A 130 8.33 3.55 3.49
CA GLY A 130 9.54 3.07 2.81
C GLY A 130 9.55 1.56 2.62
N ALA A 131 9.08 0.79 3.60
CA ALA A 131 8.96 -0.66 3.49
C ALA A 131 8.01 -1.09 2.36
N LEU A 132 6.86 -0.42 2.21
CA LEU A 132 5.89 -0.69 1.13
C LEU A 132 6.46 -0.32 -0.26
N GLN A 133 7.15 0.82 -0.36
CA GLN A 133 7.80 1.24 -1.60
C GLN A 133 8.89 0.24 -2.01
N VAL A 134 9.72 -0.20 -1.06
CA VAL A 134 10.77 -1.20 -1.33
C VAL A 134 10.16 -2.54 -1.68
N LEU A 135 9.11 -3.00 -0.97
CA LEU A 135 8.41 -4.23 -1.33
C LEU A 135 7.96 -4.20 -2.80
N ALA A 136 7.25 -3.16 -3.22
CA ALA A 136 6.81 -3.04 -4.62
C ALA A 136 7.97 -3.05 -5.62
N ARG A 137 9.06 -2.35 -5.31
CA ARG A 137 10.27 -2.31 -6.15
C ARG A 137 10.95 -3.68 -6.25
N GLN A 138 11.06 -4.42 -5.14
CA GLN A 138 11.67 -5.74 -5.13
C GLN A 138 10.81 -6.81 -5.84
N TRP A 139 9.51 -6.55 -5.97
CA TRP A 139 8.59 -7.31 -6.79
C TRP A 139 8.51 -6.82 -8.25
N GLY A 140 9.41 -5.93 -8.69
CA GLY A 140 9.48 -5.47 -10.08
C GLY A 140 8.40 -4.43 -10.46
N HIS A 141 7.66 -3.90 -9.50
CA HIS A 141 6.54 -3.00 -9.71
C HIS A 141 6.73 -1.66 -8.98
N SER A 142 7.81 -0.93 -9.28
CA SER A 142 8.11 0.36 -8.62
C SER A 142 6.97 1.38 -8.72
N GLU A 143 6.27 1.41 -9.86
CA GLU A 143 5.17 2.35 -10.12
C GLU A 143 3.85 1.94 -9.46
N ALA A 144 3.77 0.75 -8.84
CA ALA A 144 2.55 0.29 -8.21
C ALA A 144 2.22 1.00 -6.89
N VAL A 145 3.23 1.58 -6.23
CA VAL A 145 3.06 2.34 -4.99
C VAL A 145 3.42 3.80 -5.28
N VAL A 146 2.45 4.68 -5.09
CA VAL A 146 2.64 6.12 -5.25
C VAL A 146 2.38 6.81 -3.93
N THR A 147 3.30 7.68 -3.52
CA THR A 147 3.15 8.49 -2.32
C THR A 147 2.92 9.94 -2.69
N ALA A 148 1.93 10.57 -2.05
CA ALA A 148 1.65 11.97 -2.21
C ALA A 148 1.30 12.66 -0.89
N ALA A 149 1.62 13.94 -0.81
CA ALA A 149 1.25 14.79 0.32
C ALA A 149 0.74 16.14 -0.18
N TYR A 150 0.08 16.90 0.69
CA TYR A 150 -0.38 18.25 0.34
C TYR A 150 0.81 19.22 0.23
N GLN A 151 1.70 19.20 1.22
CA GLN A 151 2.87 20.08 1.29
C GLN A 151 4.08 19.48 0.56
N GLY A 152 4.86 20.33 -0.10
CA GLY A 152 6.06 19.91 -0.85
C GLY A 152 7.13 19.25 0.02
N VAL A 153 7.37 19.79 1.22
CA VAL A 153 8.36 19.25 2.17
C VAL A 153 7.98 17.85 2.66
N ALA A 154 6.71 17.61 2.98
CA ALA A 154 6.21 16.29 3.38
C ALA A 154 6.29 15.30 2.20
N ALA A 155 5.89 15.73 1.01
CA ALA A 155 5.99 14.91 -0.19
C ALA A 155 7.44 14.46 -0.47
N GLN A 156 8.41 15.38 -0.35
CA GLN A 156 9.82 15.06 -0.53
C GLN A 156 10.33 14.09 0.56
N ALA A 157 9.95 14.30 1.82
CA ALA A 157 10.38 13.46 2.94
C ALA A 157 9.90 11.99 2.79
N ALA A 158 8.75 11.79 2.15
CA ALA A 158 8.17 10.47 1.90
C ALA A 158 8.59 9.85 0.55
N ASN A 159 9.60 10.41 -0.14
CA ASN A 159 9.98 10.04 -1.51
C ASN A 159 8.80 10.05 -2.50
N GLY A 160 7.89 10.99 -2.31
CA GLY A 160 6.69 11.17 -3.10
C GLY A 160 6.68 12.49 -3.88
N GLN A 161 5.47 12.94 -4.18
CA GLN A 161 5.24 14.22 -4.87
C GLN A 161 3.97 14.88 -4.36
N THR A 162 3.78 16.17 -4.61
CA THR A 162 2.57 16.84 -4.13
C THR A 162 1.32 16.27 -4.82
N ILE A 163 0.17 16.27 -4.14
CA ILE A 163 -1.12 15.83 -4.70
C ILE A 163 -1.41 16.57 -6.02
N HIS A 164 -1.17 17.89 -6.05
CA HIS A 164 -1.33 18.71 -7.25
C HIS A 164 -0.46 18.23 -8.41
N LYS A 165 0.82 17.92 -8.16
CA LYS A 165 1.74 17.40 -9.17
C LYS A 165 1.35 15.98 -9.62
N LEU A 166 0.85 15.16 -8.71
CA LEU A 166 0.41 13.79 -9.02
C LEU A 166 -0.76 13.76 -9.99
N PHE A 167 -1.81 14.53 -9.71
CA PHE A 167 -2.98 14.55 -10.57
C PHE A 167 -2.86 15.55 -11.72
N GLY A 168 -1.86 16.45 -11.70
CA GLY A 168 -1.74 17.52 -12.69
C GLY A 168 -2.90 18.52 -12.57
N TRP A 169 -3.32 18.81 -11.35
CA TRP A 169 -4.39 19.77 -11.09
C TRP A 169 -3.89 21.20 -11.31
N TYR A 170 -4.75 22.02 -11.92
CA TYR A 170 -4.50 23.45 -12.05
C TYR A 170 -4.78 24.16 -10.72
N VAL A 171 -3.90 25.08 -10.35
CA VAL A 171 -4.12 25.97 -9.20
C VAL A 171 -4.90 27.20 -9.68
N ASN A 172 -5.97 27.59 -8.98
CA ASN A 172 -6.76 28.79 -9.27
C ASN A 172 -7.33 28.88 -10.70
N SER A 173 -7.67 27.75 -11.31
CA SER A 173 -8.23 27.70 -12.66
C SER A 173 -9.72 27.35 -12.64
N LYS A 174 -10.51 28.04 -13.46
CA LYS A 174 -11.92 27.68 -13.72
C LYS A 174 -12.06 26.48 -14.66
N ARG A 175 -10.95 25.99 -15.24
CA ARG A 175 -10.97 24.87 -16.19
C ARG A 175 -11.21 23.56 -15.46
N GLU A 176 -12.15 22.78 -15.94
CA GLU A 176 -12.34 21.41 -15.45
C GLU A 176 -11.10 20.57 -15.78
N TRP A 177 -10.56 19.89 -14.78
CA TRP A 177 -9.47 18.95 -14.98
C TRP A 177 -9.95 17.70 -15.73
N LYS A 178 -9.17 17.28 -16.73
CA LYS A 178 -9.39 16.06 -17.51
C LYS A 178 -8.08 15.27 -17.62
N PRO A 179 -8.09 13.95 -17.36
CA PRO A 179 -6.88 13.14 -17.42
C PRO A 179 -6.41 12.94 -18.86
N THR A 180 -5.10 13.12 -19.09
CA THR A 180 -4.46 12.78 -20.37
C THR A 180 -4.30 11.27 -20.52
N GLN A 181 -4.07 10.78 -21.74
CA GLN A 181 -3.82 9.35 -21.98
C GLN A 181 -2.56 8.87 -21.24
N GLN A 182 -1.50 9.70 -21.22
CA GLN A 182 -0.28 9.40 -20.48
C GLN A 182 -0.57 9.23 -18.97
N GLN A 183 -1.42 10.08 -18.39
CA GLN A 183 -1.83 9.93 -16.99
C GLN A 183 -2.62 8.64 -16.77
N LYS A 184 -3.55 8.29 -17.65
CA LYS A 184 -4.29 7.03 -17.56
C LYS A 184 -3.36 5.82 -17.60
N SER A 185 -2.41 5.78 -18.54
CA SER A 185 -1.42 4.71 -18.65
C SER A 185 -0.53 4.60 -17.42
N ARG A 186 -0.15 5.73 -16.83
CA ARG A 186 0.61 5.76 -15.57
C ARG A 186 -0.23 5.22 -14.41
N PHE A 187 -1.46 5.71 -14.23
CA PHE A 187 -2.33 5.29 -13.13
C PHE A 187 -2.82 3.84 -13.24
N ALA A 188 -2.86 3.26 -14.44
CA ALA A 188 -3.20 1.85 -14.62
C ALA A 188 -2.24 0.89 -13.89
N GLN A 189 -0.97 1.31 -13.71
CA GLN A 189 0.04 0.54 -13.00
C GLN A 189 -0.09 0.68 -11.47
N VAL A 190 -0.64 1.79 -10.99
CA VAL A 190 -0.79 2.09 -9.56
C VAL A 190 -1.78 1.13 -8.92
N LYS A 191 -1.36 0.49 -7.82
CA LYS A 191 -2.19 -0.39 -6.98
C LYS A 191 -2.42 0.17 -5.59
N LEU A 192 -1.49 0.98 -5.07
CA LEU A 192 -1.55 1.60 -3.76
C LEU A 192 -1.22 3.10 -3.86
N LEU A 193 -2.13 3.94 -3.38
CA LEU A 193 -1.89 5.36 -3.15
C LEU A 193 -1.70 5.61 -1.65
N ILE A 194 -0.55 6.16 -1.29
CA ILE A 194 -0.23 6.59 0.07
C ILE A 194 -0.42 8.11 0.12
N LEU A 195 -1.30 8.57 1.01
CA LEU A 195 -1.55 9.99 1.26
C LEU A 195 -0.95 10.38 2.60
N ASP A 196 0.23 10.99 2.58
CA ASP A 196 0.94 11.44 3.76
C ASP A 196 0.50 12.84 4.20
N GLU A 197 0.53 13.06 5.50
CA GLU A 197 0.03 14.26 6.19
C GLU A 197 -1.39 14.68 5.79
N VAL A 198 -2.30 13.68 5.67
CA VAL A 198 -3.70 13.94 5.31
C VAL A 198 -4.43 14.83 6.33
N SER A 199 -3.93 14.96 7.56
CA SER A 199 -4.51 15.86 8.57
C SER A 199 -4.59 17.30 8.10
N THR A 200 -3.62 17.71 7.29
CA THR A 200 -3.52 19.07 6.75
C THR A 200 -4.44 19.29 5.53
N CYS A 201 -5.09 18.24 5.02
CA CYS A 201 -5.97 18.31 3.86
C CYS A 201 -7.42 18.66 4.23
N ASP A 202 -8.03 19.53 3.44
CA ASP A 202 -9.49 19.73 3.41
C ASP A 202 -10.17 18.45 2.86
N VAL A 203 -11.33 18.07 3.41
CA VAL A 203 -12.19 16.98 2.89
C VAL A 203 -12.45 17.10 1.38
N LYS A 204 -12.52 18.32 0.84
CA LYS A 204 -12.65 18.58 -0.59
C LYS A 204 -11.51 17.98 -1.41
N ILE A 205 -10.28 18.03 -0.90
CA ILE A 205 -9.11 17.44 -1.59
C ILE A 205 -9.27 15.93 -1.67
N VAL A 206 -9.74 15.28 -0.60
CA VAL A 206 -9.98 13.82 -0.61
C VAL A 206 -11.07 13.45 -1.62
N GLY A 207 -12.17 14.22 -1.67
CA GLY A 207 -13.21 14.04 -2.68
C GLY A 207 -12.70 14.27 -4.12
N MET A 208 -11.82 15.25 -4.32
CA MET A 208 -11.18 15.48 -5.61
C MET A 208 -10.24 14.34 -6.02
N ILE A 209 -9.50 13.75 -5.07
CA ILE A 209 -8.65 12.57 -5.29
C ILE A 209 -9.52 11.41 -5.77
N ASP A 210 -10.62 11.10 -5.06
CA ASP A 210 -11.56 10.05 -5.42
C ASP A 210 -12.12 10.26 -6.83
N ALA A 211 -12.70 11.42 -7.10
CA ALA A 211 -13.25 11.76 -8.42
C ALA A 211 -12.19 11.66 -9.53
N SER A 212 -10.95 12.09 -9.26
CA SER A 212 -9.86 12.03 -10.24
C SER A 212 -9.43 10.59 -10.53
N LEU A 213 -9.30 9.75 -9.51
CA LEU A 213 -8.95 8.34 -9.66
C LEU A 213 -10.02 7.55 -10.43
N ARG A 214 -11.30 7.82 -10.15
CA ARG A 214 -12.41 7.24 -10.92
C ARG A 214 -12.33 7.59 -12.40
N LYS A 215 -12.01 8.84 -12.73
CA LYS A 215 -11.80 9.31 -14.12
C LYS A 215 -10.54 8.71 -14.76
N LEU A 216 -9.45 8.58 -14.01
CA LEU A 216 -8.17 8.02 -14.49
C LEU A 216 -8.27 6.53 -14.81
N LEU A 217 -8.98 5.79 -13.97
CA LEU A 217 -9.10 4.33 -14.05
C LEU A 217 -10.34 3.87 -14.80
N GLY A 218 -11.21 4.80 -15.23
CA GLY A 218 -12.44 4.49 -15.96
C GLY A 218 -13.49 3.75 -15.13
N LYS A 219 -13.51 3.96 -13.80
CA LYS A 219 -14.39 3.27 -12.84
C LYS A 219 -15.23 4.28 -12.04
N PRO A 220 -16.31 4.82 -12.62
CA PRO A 220 -17.08 5.94 -12.02
C PRO A 220 -17.86 5.56 -10.74
N SER A 221 -18.20 4.29 -10.56
CA SER A 221 -18.95 3.80 -9.41
C SER A 221 -18.07 3.23 -8.29
N THR A 222 -16.76 3.06 -8.51
CA THR A 222 -15.87 2.44 -7.53
C THR A 222 -15.10 3.51 -6.76
N VAL A 223 -15.17 3.47 -5.43
CA VAL A 223 -14.44 4.38 -4.55
C VAL A 223 -12.92 4.31 -4.85
N PHE A 224 -12.29 5.47 -5.03
CA PHE A 224 -10.91 5.66 -5.50
C PHE A 224 -10.57 4.88 -6.78
N GLY A 225 -11.55 4.56 -7.63
CA GLY A 225 -11.35 3.71 -8.80
C GLY A 225 -10.89 2.28 -8.46
N GLY A 226 -11.08 1.87 -7.21
CA GLY A 226 -10.75 0.55 -6.69
C GLY A 226 -9.39 0.47 -6.01
N ILE A 227 -8.42 1.34 -6.28
CA ILE A 227 -7.05 1.17 -5.75
C ILE A 227 -7.01 1.17 -4.22
N HIS A 228 -6.01 0.50 -3.65
CA HIS A 228 -5.77 0.60 -2.22
C HIS A 228 -5.35 2.04 -1.85
N VAL A 229 -5.83 2.52 -0.71
CA VAL A 229 -5.46 3.85 -0.19
C VAL A 229 -5.00 3.71 1.25
N LEU A 230 -3.79 4.19 1.51
CA LEU A 230 -3.23 4.31 2.85
C LEU A 230 -3.15 5.78 3.24
N PHE A 231 -4.01 6.19 4.17
CA PHE A 231 -3.96 7.51 4.79
C PHE A 231 -2.92 7.50 5.90
N VAL A 232 -1.91 8.34 5.81
CA VAL A 232 -0.87 8.49 6.84
C VAL A 232 -1.03 9.86 7.47
N CYS A 233 -0.99 9.89 8.80
CA CYS A 233 -1.38 11.07 9.54
C CYS A 233 -0.65 11.16 10.88
N ASP A 234 -0.41 12.40 11.30
CA ASP A 234 0.04 12.72 12.64
C ASP A 234 -1.08 13.37 13.45
N TRP A 235 -1.38 12.80 14.62
CA TRP A 235 -2.47 13.26 15.49
C TRP A 235 -2.20 14.61 16.14
N LEU A 236 -0.93 15.04 16.21
CA LEU A 236 -0.52 16.31 16.84
C LEU A 236 -0.25 17.43 15.83
N GLN A 237 -0.48 17.20 14.53
CA GLN A 237 -0.23 18.21 13.51
C GLN A 237 -1.44 19.10 13.22
N GLN A 238 -1.15 20.25 12.63
CA GLN A 238 -2.08 21.35 12.40
C GLN A 238 -3.30 20.89 11.58
N LEU A 239 -4.50 21.29 12.03
CA LEU A 239 -5.73 21.23 11.21
C LEU A 239 -5.56 22.10 9.95
N PRO A 240 -6.34 21.87 8.88
CA PRO A 240 -6.21 22.64 7.64
C PRO A 240 -6.28 24.14 7.91
N THR A 241 -5.25 24.88 7.49
CA THR A 241 -5.25 26.34 7.61
C THR A 241 -6.29 26.92 6.66
N CYS A 242 -7.10 27.86 7.16
CA CYS A 242 -8.09 28.68 6.43
C CYS A 242 -9.48 28.05 6.19
N GLY A 243 -10.26 27.84 7.25
CA GLY A 243 -11.74 27.66 7.17
C GLY A 243 -12.25 26.42 6.42
N GLY A 244 -11.36 25.50 6.03
CA GLY A 244 -11.70 24.22 5.42
C GLY A 244 -12.26 23.24 6.46
N GLN A 245 -13.04 22.25 5.98
CA GLN A 245 -13.50 21.16 6.84
C GLN A 245 -12.39 20.11 6.96
N PRO A 246 -11.99 19.70 8.18
CA PRO A 246 -10.93 18.73 8.35
C PRO A 246 -11.33 17.38 7.76
N ALA A 247 -10.39 16.70 7.10
CA ALA A 247 -10.63 15.39 6.52
C ALA A 247 -10.91 14.29 7.57
N PHE A 248 -10.68 14.57 8.85
CA PHE A 248 -10.93 13.69 9.98
C PHE A 248 -11.41 14.49 11.19
N ILE A 249 -12.13 13.84 12.08
CA ILE A 249 -12.63 14.43 13.34
C ILE A 249 -12.06 13.60 14.48
N LEU A 250 -11.56 14.23 15.54
CA LEU A 250 -11.10 13.50 16.72
C LEU A 250 -12.31 12.99 17.50
N ALA A 251 -12.18 11.80 18.10
CA ALA A 251 -13.23 11.26 18.97
C ALA A 251 -13.59 12.24 20.12
N SER A 252 -12.60 12.98 20.63
CA SER A 252 -12.81 14.03 21.65
C SER A 252 -13.72 15.15 21.17
N ASP A 253 -13.64 15.52 19.88
CA ASP A 253 -14.44 16.59 19.28
C ASP A 253 -15.89 16.13 19.08
N VAL A 254 -16.10 14.85 18.78
CA VAL A 254 -17.43 14.23 18.68
C VAL A 254 -18.07 14.06 20.05
N LEU A 255 -17.28 13.72 21.06
CA LEU A 255 -17.73 13.42 22.43
C LEU A 255 -17.80 14.65 23.35
N GLY A 256 -17.50 15.86 22.84
CA GLY A 256 -17.62 17.11 23.60
C GLY A 256 -16.60 17.25 24.74
N ALA A 257 -15.48 16.52 24.69
CA ALA A 257 -14.45 16.63 25.72
C ALA A 257 -13.71 17.98 25.56
N LYS A 258 -13.89 18.88 26.54
CA LYS A 258 -13.14 20.15 26.60
C LYS A 258 -11.64 19.85 26.58
N ARG A 259 -10.92 20.51 25.68
CA ARG A 259 -9.45 20.48 25.66
C ARG A 259 -8.92 21.04 26.99
N PRO A 260 -7.86 20.45 27.58
CA PRO A 260 -7.19 21.02 28.74
C PRO A 260 -6.56 22.37 28.42
#